data_AF-A0A7Y4YDJ3-F1
#
_entry.id   AF-A0A7Y4YDJ3-F1
#
_cell.length_a   1.000
_cell.length_b   1.000
_cell.length_c   1.000
_cell.angle_alpha   90.00
_cell.angle_beta   90.00
_cell.angle_gamma   90.00
#
_symmetry.space_group_name_H-M   'P 1'
#
loop_
_entity.id
_entity.type
_entity.pdbx_description
1 polymer ?
#
loop_
_entity_poly.entity_id
_entity_poly.type
_entity_poly.pdbx_seq_one_letter_code
_entity_poly.pdbx_strand_id
1 'polypeptide(L)'
;MFDDKEVFTDIVNPDNTLRCAKYKTVIYSRTHREFFNKNSTFTRTSEVTAREIEIHKPNLPLRLNCFKEIFWSHEEIYDIHNFTTYLRANNIYEKHLSNLNTNKVVIFPLGQQLSIKKPVLLENSVGFFSGIELLFRCFQIQREYVKKEKTYFSRFRLIRVGREEKRLNGIGLYRSGIKGNIPSYYLGGYVSLGELESDDSFIV
;
A
#
# COMPACT_ATOMS: atom_id res chain seq x y z
N MET A 1 11.88 0.69 7.27
CA MET A 1 12.99 0.48 6.31
C MET A 1 12.64 1.24 5.05
N PHE A 2 13.53 2.11 4.57
CA PHE A 2 13.29 2.87 3.34
C PHE A 2 13.23 1.92 2.15
N ASP A 3 12.33 2.21 1.24
CA ASP A 3 12.18 1.48 -0.01
C ASP A 3 13.33 1.88 -0.95
N ASP A 4 13.93 0.90 -1.62
CA ASP A 4 14.95 1.12 -2.65
C ASP A 4 14.32 1.61 -3.96
N LYS A 5 13.01 1.39 -4.14
CA LYS A 5 12.27 1.73 -5.36
C LYS A 5 11.63 3.11 -5.35
N GLU A 6 11.01 3.50 -4.24
CA GLU A 6 10.21 4.73 -4.16
C GLU A 6 10.62 5.64 -2.99
N VAL A 7 10.62 6.95 -3.25
CA VAL A 7 10.72 7.99 -2.22
C VAL A 7 9.32 8.47 -1.89
N PHE A 8 9.05 8.56 -0.58
CA PHE A 8 7.79 9.06 -0.04
C PHE A 8 8.00 10.49 0.44
N THR A 9 7.21 11.43 -0.08
CA THR A 9 7.34 12.85 0.22
C THR A 9 6.06 13.41 0.85
N ASP A 10 6.24 14.40 1.71
CA ASP A 10 5.20 15.31 2.19
C ASP A 10 5.65 16.76 1.92
N ILE A 11 4.71 17.69 1.91
CA ILE A 11 4.98 19.10 1.69
C ILE A 11 5.40 19.74 3.02
N VAL A 12 6.49 20.50 2.99
CA VAL A 12 6.93 21.34 4.11
C VAL A 12 6.31 22.72 3.95
N ASN A 13 5.75 23.27 5.02
CA ASN A 13 5.25 24.65 5.07
C ASN A 13 6.41 25.67 4.97
N PRO A 14 6.15 26.95 4.66
CA PRO A 14 7.18 27.99 4.61
C PRO A 14 7.94 28.18 5.92
N ASP A 15 7.29 27.90 7.05
CA ASP A 15 7.89 27.92 8.39
C ASP A 15 8.69 26.65 8.71
N ASN A 16 8.99 25.83 7.70
CA ASN A 16 9.76 24.61 7.79
C ASN A 16 9.11 23.48 8.62
N THR A 17 7.82 23.61 8.96
CA THR A 17 7.05 22.53 9.61
C THR A 17 6.46 21.58 8.57
N LEU A 18 6.35 20.29 8.89
CA LEU A 18 5.59 19.38 8.04
C LEU A 18 4.12 19.80 8.00
N ARG A 19 3.51 19.82 6.80
CA ARG A 19 2.08 20.17 6.64
C ARG A 19 1.19 19.33 7.55
N CYS A 20 1.56 18.08 7.82
CA CYS A 20 0.88 17.16 8.72
C CYS A 20 0.68 17.67 10.16
N ALA A 21 1.50 18.61 10.65
CA ALA A 21 1.42 19.07 12.04
C ALA A 21 0.05 19.68 12.40
N LYS A 22 -0.67 20.21 11.39
CA LYS A 22 -2.04 20.76 11.51
C LYS A 22 -3.15 19.78 11.14
N TYR A 23 -2.87 18.72 10.39
CA TYR A 23 -3.91 17.84 9.82
C TYR A 23 -3.75 16.40 10.31
N LYS A 24 -4.83 15.80 10.82
CA LYS A 24 -4.85 14.40 11.27
C LYS A 24 -4.67 13.37 10.14
N THR A 25 -4.57 13.82 8.89
CA THR A 25 -4.47 12.99 7.69
C THR A 25 -3.30 13.46 6.85
N VAL A 26 -2.49 12.51 6.40
CA VAL A 26 -1.34 12.71 5.53
C VAL A 26 -1.45 11.75 4.36
N ILE A 27 -1.21 12.24 3.15
CA ILE A 27 -1.10 11.39 1.96
C ILE A 27 0.36 11.47 1.54
N TYR A 28 1.04 10.34 1.52
CA TYR A 28 2.41 10.32 1.03
C TYR A 28 2.40 10.32 -0.50
N SER A 29 3.01 11.34 -1.08
CA SER A 29 3.32 11.33 -2.51
C SER A 29 4.48 10.37 -2.75
N ARG A 30 4.47 9.70 -3.89
CA ARG A 30 5.46 8.66 -4.21
C ARG A 30 6.10 8.99 -5.54
N THR A 31 7.38 8.74 -5.65
CA THR A 31 8.13 8.90 -6.90
C THR A 31 9.25 7.88 -6.96
N HIS A 32 9.62 7.47 -8.17
CA HIS A 32 10.75 6.57 -8.37
C HIS A 32 12.03 7.20 -7.82
N ARG A 33 12.82 6.42 -7.08
CA ARG A 33 13.99 6.93 -6.36
C ARG A 33 15.03 7.54 -7.30
N GLU A 34 15.26 6.93 -8.45
CA GLU A 34 16.18 7.46 -9.45
C GLU A 34 15.71 8.81 -9.99
N PHE A 35 14.41 8.94 -10.27
CA PHE A 35 13.83 10.20 -10.72
C PHE A 35 13.97 11.29 -9.66
N PHE A 36 13.69 10.97 -8.40
CA PHE A 36 13.86 11.91 -7.29
C PHE A 36 15.31 12.39 -7.17
N ASN A 37 16.27 11.46 -7.14
CA ASN A 37 17.69 11.79 -6.98
C ASN A 37 18.22 12.67 -8.12
N LYS A 38 17.74 12.45 -9.35
CA LYS A 38 18.14 13.24 -10.54
C LYS A 38 17.53 14.64 -10.56
N ASN A 39 16.32 14.82 -10.01
CA ASN A 39 15.51 16.03 -10.18
C ASN A 39 15.29 16.82 -8.88
N SER A 40 16.01 16.50 -7.81
CA SER A 40 15.91 17.21 -6.53
C SER A 40 17.24 17.84 -6.14
N THR A 41 17.14 18.97 -5.44
CA THR A 41 18.29 19.63 -4.81
C THR A 41 18.19 19.43 -3.31
N PHE A 42 19.27 18.94 -2.71
CA PHE A 42 19.35 18.85 -1.25
C PHE A 42 19.43 20.26 -0.64
N THR A 43 18.48 20.59 0.23
CA THR A 43 18.46 21.89 0.91
C THR A 43 19.11 21.82 2.29
N ARG A 44 18.66 20.87 3.13
CA ARG A 44 19.12 20.72 4.51
C ARG A 44 18.69 19.38 5.10
N THR A 45 19.37 18.96 6.17
CA THR A 45 18.92 17.90 7.06
C THR A 45 18.25 18.52 8.29
N SER A 46 17.24 17.87 8.83
CA SER A 46 16.62 18.25 10.11
C SER A 46 16.30 16.99 10.90
N GLU A 47 16.42 17.07 12.22
CA GLU A 47 16.07 15.95 13.08
C GLU A 47 14.55 15.75 13.10
N VAL A 48 14.12 14.49 13.17
CA VAL A 48 12.71 14.14 13.31
C VAL A 48 12.33 14.28 14.78
N THR A 49 11.32 15.09 15.08
CA THR A 49 10.84 15.27 16.45
C THR A 49 10.12 14.02 16.96
N ALA A 50 10.05 13.85 18.29
CA ALA A 50 9.31 12.74 18.91
C ALA A 50 7.84 12.68 18.45
N ARG A 51 7.21 13.85 18.29
CA ARG A 51 5.84 13.98 17.78
C ARG A 51 5.73 13.51 16.33
N GLU A 52 6.68 13.85 15.47
CA GLU A 52 6.71 13.37 14.09
C GLU A 52 6.96 11.87 14.03
N ILE A 53 7.83 11.30 14.87
CA ILE A 53 8.02 9.85 14.99
C ILE A 53 6.71 9.17 15.37
N GLU A 54 5.98 9.72 16.34
CA GLU A 54 4.71 9.16 16.79
C GLU A 54 3.64 9.18 15.69
N ILE A 55 3.53 10.29 14.95
CA ILE A 55 2.56 10.48 13.87
C ILE A 55 2.93 9.66 12.64
N HIS A 56 4.18 9.79 12.17
CA HIS A 56 4.67 9.15 10.94
C HIS A 56 5.04 7.70 11.12
N LYS A 57 5.14 7.18 12.35
CA LYS A 57 5.50 5.78 12.64
C LYS A 57 6.54 5.24 11.64
N PRO A 58 7.74 5.85 11.52
CA PRO A 58 8.71 5.50 10.48
C PRO A 58 9.22 4.05 10.61
N ASN A 59 9.00 3.44 11.77
CA ASN A 59 9.24 2.03 12.04
C ASN A 59 8.32 1.09 11.24
N LEU A 60 7.13 1.55 10.81
CA LEU A 60 6.21 0.73 10.02
C LEU A 60 6.65 0.64 8.55
N PRO A 61 6.49 -0.53 7.92
CA PRO A 61 6.99 -0.78 6.58
C PRO A 61 6.23 0.03 5.51
N LEU A 62 6.92 0.39 4.43
CA LEU A 62 6.30 1.07 3.29
C LEU A 62 5.55 0.10 2.36
N ARG A 63 5.99 -1.17 2.36
CA ARG A 63 5.46 -2.29 1.61
C ARG A 63 5.35 -3.50 2.53
N LEU A 64 4.28 -4.26 2.42
CA LEU A 64 4.05 -5.42 3.26
C LEU A 64 3.34 -6.50 2.46
N ASN A 65 3.79 -7.76 2.62
CA ASN A 65 3.10 -8.94 2.10
C ASN A 65 2.78 -8.84 0.59
N CYS A 66 3.79 -8.46 -0.20
CA CYS A 66 3.70 -8.35 -1.65
C CYS A 66 4.04 -9.70 -2.31
N PHE A 67 3.07 -10.30 -2.99
CA PHE A 67 3.20 -11.63 -3.62
C PHE A 67 2.72 -11.58 -5.06
N LYS A 68 3.51 -12.14 -5.99
CA LYS A 68 3.15 -12.20 -7.41
C LYS A 68 2.30 -13.42 -7.76
N GLU A 69 2.33 -14.43 -6.88
CA GLU A 69 1.78 -15.77 -7.07
C GLU A 69 0.26 -15.82 -6.92
N ILE A 70 -0.33 -14.86 -6.20
CA ILE A 70 -1.77 -14.82 -5.89
C ILE A 70 -2.37 -13.49 -6.28
N PHE A 71 -3.67 -13.49 -6.56
CA PHE A 71 -4.45 -12.29 -6.85
C PHE A 71 -5.50 -12.08 -5.78
N TRP A 72 -5.95 -10.83 -5.64
CA TRP A 72 -7.16 -10.56 -4.88
C TRP A 72 -8.32 -11.31 -5.53
N SER A 73 -9.06 -12.07 -4.72
CA SER A 73 -10.13 -12.95 -5.19
C SER A 73 -11.49 -12.49 -4.69
N HIS A 74 -12.53 -12.83 -5.44
CA HIS A 74 -13.93 -12.71 -5.03
C HIS A 74 -14.41 -13.94 -4.26
N GLU A 75 -13.59 -15.01 -4.23
CA GLU A 75 -13.92 -16.27 -3.58
C GLU A 75 -14.08 -16.11 -2.06
N GLU A 76 -15.01 -16.89 -1.52
CA GLU A 76 -15.28 -16.90 -0.09
C GLU A 76 -14.31 -17.82 0.63
N ILE A 77 -13.36 -17.23 1.35
CA ILE A 77 -12.50 -17.95 2.29
C ILE A 77 -12.96 -17.57 3.69
N TYR A 78 -13.66 -18.49 4.35
CA TYR A 78 -14.41 -18.20 5.58
C TYR A 78 -13.56 -18.15 6.83
N ASP A 79 -12.42 -18.84 6.84
CA ASP A 79 -11.57 -18.97 8.02
C ASP A 79 -10.08 -18.94 7.69
N ILE A 80 -9.30 -18.66 8.72
CA ILE A 80 -7.86 -18.49 8.61
C ILE A 80 -7.12 -19.79 8.28
N HIS A 81 -7.69 -20.96 8.59
CA HIS A 81 -7.09 -22.26 8.28
C HIS A 81 -7.16 -22.53 6.77
N ASN A 82 -8.34 -22.37 6.18
CA ASN A 82 -8.55 -22.45 4.73
C ASN A 82 -7.73 -21.40 3.98
N PHE A 83 -7.62 -20.18 4.53
CA PHE A 83 -6.75 -19.15 3.97
C PHE A 83 -5.27 -19.56 3.99
N THR A 84 -4.81 -20.18 5.08
CA THR A 84 -3.43 -20.68 5.19
C THR A 84 -3.17 -21.80 4.17
N THR A 85 -4.12 -22.70 3.96
CA THR A 85 -4.05 -23.75 2.93
C THR A 85 -3.98 -23.14 1.52
N TYR A 86 -4.80 -22.13 1.24
CA TYR A 86 -4.76 -21.38 -0.03
C TYR A 86 -3.38 -20.73 -0.27
N LEU A 87 -2.80 -20.08 0.75
CA LEU A 87 -1.46 -19.49 0.63
C LEU A 87 -0.39 -20.56 0.36
N ARG A 88 -0.42 -21.69 1.07
CA ARG A 88 0.53 -22.79 0.90
C ARG A 88 0.44 -23.43 -0.49
N ALA A 89 -0.77 -23.57 -1.04
CA ALA A 89 -0.97 -24.07 -2.40
C ALA A 89 -0.32 -23.16 -3.46
N ASN A 90 -0.12 -21.88 -3.14
CA ASN A 90 0.56 -20.89 -3.98
C ASN A 90 2.02 -20.63 -3.51
N ASN A 91 2.62 -21.54 -2.75
CA ASN A 91 4.00 -21.46 -2.23
C ASN A 91 4.27 -20.27 -1.29
N ILE A 92 3.24 -19.74 -0.64
CA ILE A 92 3.36 -18.68 0.37
C ILE A 92 3.24 -19.32 1.75
N TYR A 93 4.33 -19.33 2.50
CA TYR A 93 4.42 -19.88 3.85
C TYR A 93 4.50 -18.77 4.89
N GLU A 94 4.24 -19.10 6.16
CA GLU A 94 4.21 -18.14 7.28
C GLU A 94 5.51 -17.34 7.40
N LYS A 95 6.66 -17.96 7.15
CA LYS A 95 7.99 -17.29 7.13
C LYS A 95 8.12 -16.17 6.08
N HIS A 96 7.27 -16.15 5.06
CA HIS A 96 7.25 -15.09 4.04
C HIS A 96 6.38 -13.90 4.47
N LEU A 97 5.53 -14.09 5.48
CA LEU A 97 4.59 -13.06 5.93
C LEU A 97 5.28 -12.15 6.94
N SER A 98 5.12 -10.85 6.72
CA SER A 98 5.58 -9.79 7.61
C SER A 98 4.45 -9.34 8.52
N ASN A 99 4.76 -9.21 9.81
CA ASN A 99 3.85 -8.65 10.81
C ASN A 99 3.76 -7.12 10.68
N LEU A 100 2.69 -6.54 11.24
CA LEU A 100 2.52 -5.10 11.33
C LEU A 100 2.41 -4.67 12.80
N ASN A 101 3.44 -3.99 13.30
CA ASN A 101 3.57 -3.58 14.70
C ASN A 101 2.75 -2.32 15.02
N THR A 102 1.43 -2.43 14.92
CA THR A 102 0.44 -1.40 15.30
C THR A 102 -0.85 -2.07 15.75
N ASN A 103 -1.58 -1.45 16.66
CA ASN A 103 -2.90 -1.92 17.10
C ASN A 103 -4.03 -1.45 16.19
N LYS A 104 -3.81 -0.40 15.40
CA LYS A 104 -4.80 0.15 14.46
C LYS A 104 -4.17 0.43 13.11
N VAL A 105 -4.91 0.12 12.05
CA VAL A 105 -4.52 0.43 10.66
C VAL A 105 -5.75 0.73 9.83
N VAL A 106 -5.68 1.75 8.97
CA VAL A 106 -6.72 2.03 7.98
C VAL A 106 -6.35 1.35 6.67
N ILE A 107 -7.24 0.54 6.14
CA ILE A 107 -7.09 -0.14 4.86
C ILE A 107 -7.96 0.54 3.80
N PHE A 108 -7.34 0.88 2.67
CA PHE A 108 -7.99 1.42 1.48
C PHE A 108 -8.09 0.32 0.41
N PRO A 109 -9.24 -0.36 0.29
CA PRO A 109 -9.45 -1.25 -0.85
C PRO A 109 -9.48 -0.48 -2.17
N LEU A 110 -9.18 -1.18 -3.25
CA LEU A 110 -9.24 -0.64 -4.61
C LEU A 110 -10.32 -1.36 -5.43
N GLY A 111 -10.99 -0.65 -6.33
CA GLY A 111 -11.72 -1.31 -7.41
C GLY A 111 -10.76 -1.86 -8.46
N GLN A 112 -11.20 -2.82 -9.27
CA GLN A 112 -10.41 -3.35 -10.39
C GLN A 112 -10.01 -2.34 -11.47
N GLN A 113 -10.55 -1.11 -11.43
CA GLN A 113 -10.12 0.03 -12.24
C GLN A 113 -9.29 1.04 -11.44
N LEU A 114 -8.67 0.59 -10.35
CA LEU A 114 -7.84 1.35 -9.40
C LEU A 114 -8.56 2.56 -8.75
N SER A 115 -9.89 2.52 -8.70
CA SER A 115 -10.66 3.51 -7.95
C SER A 115 -10.57 3.24 -6.45
N ILE A 116 -10.19 4.25 -5.68
CA ILE A 116 -10.13 4.16 -4.22
C ILE A 116 -11.55 3.93 -3.68
N LYS A 117 -11.69 2.96 -2.78
CA LYS A 117 -12.95 2.59 -2.14
C LYS A 117 -13.03 3.09 -0.70
N LYS A 118 -14.18 2.84 -0.07
CA LYS A 118 -14.41 3.28 1.31
C LYS A 118 -13.34 2.65 2.22
N PRO A 119 -12.62 3.45 3.00
CA PRO A 119 -11.60 2.94 3.91
C PRO A 119 -12.24 2.15 5.05
N VAL A 120 -11.54 1.11 5.49
CA VAL A 120 -11.93 0.24 6.61
C VAL A 120 -10.90 0.38 7.72
N LEU A 121 -11.35 0.62 8.95
CA LEU A 121 -10.49 0.60 10.13
C LEU A 121 -10.36 -0.85 10.62
N LEU A 122 -9.14 -1.32 10.77
CA LEU A 122 -8.83 -2.56 11.48
C LEU A 122 -8.22 -2.22 12.83
N GLU A 123 -8.71 -2.89 13.86
CA GLU A 123 -8.22 -2.83 15.23
C GLU A 123 -7.83 -4.23 15.69
N ASN A 124 -6.79 -4.30 16.51
CA ASN A 124 -6.31 -5.50 17.18
C ASN A 124 -5.94 -5.14 18.63
N SER A 125 -6.49 -5.89 19.60
CA SER A 125 -6.31 -5.64 21.03
C SER A 125 -4.94 -6.04 21.58
N VAL A 126 -4.20 -6.91 20.88
CA VAL A 126 -2.89 -7.45 21.28
C VAL A 126 -1.75 -6.46 21.00
N GLY A 127 -2.00 -5.43 20.20
CA GLY A 127 -1.01 -4.39 19.92
C GLY A 127 -0.24 -4.55 18.61
N PHE A 128 -0.44 -5.65 17.89
CA PHE A 128 0.15 -5.91 16.57
C PHE A 128 -0.76 -6.82 15.74
N PHE A 129 -0.57 -6.83 14.43
CA PHE A 129 -1.20 -7.81 13.53
C PHE A 129 -0.18 -8.85 13.09
N SER A 130 -0.51 -10.13 13.23
CA SER A 130 0.26 -11.18 12.55
C SER A 130 0.10 -11.04 11.03
N GLY A 131 1.13 -11.40 10.27
CA GLY A 131 1.09 -11.27 8.80
C GLY A 131 -0.07 -12.06 8.17
N ILE A 132 -0.39 -13.24 8.73
CA ILE A 132 -1.51 -14.08 8.27
C ILE A 132 -2.87 -13.46 8.58
N GLU A 133 -3.09 -12.98 9.81
CA GLU A 133 -4.34 -12.32 10.21
C GLU A 133 -4.57 -11.06 9.39
N LEU A 134 -3.55 -10.22 9.23
CA LEU A 134 -3.65 -8.99 8.47
C LEU A 134 -4.03 -9.27 7.02
N LEU A 135 -3.33 -10.22 6.38
CA LEU A 135 -3.58 -10.55 4.98
C LEU A 135 -4.97 -11.17 4.80
N PHE A 136 -5.39 -12.05 5.70
CA PHE A 136 -6.73 -12.65 5.69
C PHE A 136 -7.82 -11.57 5.76
N ARG A 137 -7.72 -10.63 6.72
CA ARG A 137 -8.66 -9.51 6.85
C ARG A 137 -8.64 -8.61 5.61
N CYS A 138 -7.48 -8.38 5.00
CA CYS A 138 -7.38 -7.61 3.77
C CYS A 138 -8.06 -8.32 2.58
N PHE A 139 -7.96 -9.65 2.48
CA PHE A 139 -8.72 -10.43 1.49
C PHE A 139 -10.22 -10.27 1.68
N GLN A 140 -10.71 -10.35 2.93
CA GLN A 140 -12.12 -10.15 3.26
C GLN A 140 -12.63 -8.75 2.91
N ILE A 141 -11.79 -7.72 3.02
CA ILE A 141 -12.13 -6.35 2.63
C ILE A 141 -12.12 -6.21 1.11
N GLN A 142 -11.10 -6.76 0.44
CA GLN A 142 -10.87 -6.56 -0.97
C GLN A 142 -11.85 -7.34 -1.85
N ARG A 143 -12.34 -8.51 -1.40
CA ARG A 143 -13.28 -9.36 -2.16
C ARG A 143 -14.53 -8.62 -2.61
N GLU A 144 -15.03 -7.65 -1.84
CA GLU A 144 -16.21 -6.85 -2.19
C GLU A 144 -16.03 -6.04 -3.49
N TYR A 145 -14.78 -5.82 -3.90
CA TYR A 145 -14.41 -4.96 -5.03
C TYR A 145 -13.73 -5.73 -6.17
N VAL A 146 -13.60 -7.06 -6.04
CA VAL A 146 -13.10 -7.96 -7.07
C VAL A 146 -14.29 -8.58 -7.80
N LYS A 147 -14.36 -8.39 -9.11
CA LYS A 147 -15.35 -9.05 -9.97
C LYS A 147 -14.76 -10.34 -10.55
N LYS A 148 -15.60 -11.36 -10.70
CA LYS A 148 -15.21 -12.69 -11.19
C LYS A 148 -14.62 -12.66 -12.60
N GLU A 149 -15.04 -11.71 -13.43
CA GLU A 149 -14.66 -11.66 -14.85
C GLU A 149 -13.27 -11.05 -15.08
N LYS A 150 -12.62 -10.50 -14.05
CA LYS A 150 -11.31 -9.86 -14.15
C LYS A 150 -10.40 -10.36 -13.04
N THR A 151 -9.26 -10.92 -13.40
CA THR A 151 -8.30 -11.48 -12.44
C THR A 151 -7.26 -10.46 -11.97
N TYR A 152 -7.14 -9.32 -12.65
CA TYR A 152 -6.14 -8.29 -12.39
C TYR A 152 -6.77 -6.90 -12.22
N PHE A 153 -6.01 -5.96 -11.70
CA PHE A 153 -6.41 -4.56 -11.70
C PHE A 153 -5.82 -3.83 -12.90
N SER A 154 -6.60 -2.96 -13.52
CA SER A 154 -6.17 -2.19 -14.69
C SER A 154 -6.39 -0.71 -14.51
N ARG A 155 -5.57 0.10 -15.18
CA ARG A 155 -5.78 1.54 -15.34
C ARG A 155 -5.78 1.88 -16.82
N PHE A 156 -6.71 2.74 -17.22
CA PHE A 156 -6.72 3.31 -18.56
C PHE A 156 -6.35 4.78 -18.51
N ARG A 157 -5.48 5.20 -19.42
CA ARG A 157 -5.10 6.60 -19.62
C ARG A 157 -5.32 7.00 -21.08
N LEU A 158 -5.81 8.21 -21.28
CA LEU A 158 -5.84 8.83 -22.61
C LEU A 158 -4.44 9.36 -22.94
N ILE A 159 -3.90 8.92 -24.07
CA ILE A 159 -2.64 9.38 -24.64
C ILE A 159 -2.92 10.10 -25.97
N ARG A 160 -1.90 10.76 -26.54
CA ARG A 160 -2.06 11.50 -27.81
C ARG A 160 -2.61 10.63 -28.95
N VAL A 161 -2.29 9.33 -28.93
CA VAL A 161 -2.75 8.35 -29.93
C VAL A 161 -3.46 7.21 -29.21
N GLY A 162 -4.71 7.43 -28.81
CA GLY A 162 -5.58 6.38 -28.28
C GLY A 162 -5.56 6.24 -26.76
N ARG A 163 -5.62 4.99 -26.29
CA ARG A 163 -5.70 4.63 -24.87
C ARG A 163 -4.58 3.66 -24.52
N GLU A 164 -3.93 3.95 -23.42
CA GLU A 164 -2.94 3.08 -22.79
C GLU A 164 -3.63 2.31 -21.66
N GLU A 165 -3.49 0.98 -21.64
CA GLU A 165 -3.89 0.14 -20.51
C GLU A 165 -2.65 -0.32 -19.76
N LYS A 166 -2.60 -0.08 -18.44
CA LYS A 166 -1.61 -0.68 -17.55
C LYS A 166 -2.25 -1.67 -16.61
N ARG A 167 -1.58 -2.80 -16.32
CA ARG A 167 -2.12 -3.90 -15.50
C ARG A 167 -1.23 -4.22 -14.29
N LEU A 168 -1.86 -4.39 -13.13
CA LEU A 168 -1.22 -4.92 -11.92
C LEU A 168 -1.50 -6.40 -11.77
N ASN A 169 -0.45 -7.18 -11.54
CA ASN A 169 -0.53 -8.56 -11.11
C ASN A 169 -0.34 -8.68 -9.60
N GLY A 170 -0.60 -9.87 -9.06
CA GLY A 170 -0.28 -10.16 -7.67
C GLY A 170 -1.16 -9.45 -6.64
N ILE A 171 -0.68 -9.42 -5.41
CA ILE A 171 -1.21 -8.61 -4.31
C ILE A 171 -0.07 -7.88 -3.58
N GLY A 172 -0.43 -6.84 -2.83
CA GLY A 172 0.47 -6.19 -1.90
C GLY A 172 -0.22 -5.10 -1.08
N LEU A 173 0.31 -4.83 0.10
CA LEU A 173 -0.12 -3.73 0.96
C LEU A 173 0.93 -2.62 0.88
N TYR A 174 0.48 -1.40 0.60
CA TYR A 174 1.38 -0.26 0.45
C TYR A 174 0.93 0.90 1.30
N ARG A 175 1.88 1.50 2.02
CA ARG A 175 1.59 2.61 2.90
C ARG A 175 1.11 3.83 2.10
N SER A 176 -0.10 4.31 2.38
CA SER A 176 -0.68 5.49 1.74
C SER A 176 -0.43 6.78 2.52
N GLY A 177 -0.11 6.67 3.81
CA GLY A 177 0.08 7.81 4.70
C GLY A 177 -0.59 7.59 6.05
N ILE A 178 -1.30 8.59 6.53
CA ILE A 178 -1.97 8.62 7.84
C ILE A 178 -3.41 9.07 7.63
N LYS A 179 -4.38 8.46 8.32
CA LYS A 179 -5.77 8.90 8.37
C LYS A 179 -6.25 8.93 9.81
N GLY A 180 -6.60 10.11 10.32
CA GLY A 180 -7.03 10.26 11.71
C GLY A 180 -5.97 9.85 12.73
N ASN A 181 -4.68 10.18 12.48
CA ASN A 181 -3.51 9.74 13.26
C ASN A 181 -3.25 8.22 13.25
N ILE A 182 -3.91 7.47 12.37
CA ILE A 182 -3.72 6.02 12.21
C ILE A 182 -2.97 5.76 10.91
N PRO A 183 -1.93 4.89 10.89
CA PRO A 183 -1.24 4.52 9.67
C PRO A 183 -2.24 3.93 8.68
N SER A 184 -2.07 4.26 7.41
CA SER A 184 -2.95 3.79 6.35
C SER A 184 -2.19 3.08 5.25
N TYR A 185 -2.81 2.03 4.69
CA TYR A 185 -2.32 1.25 3.58
C TYR A 185 -3.42 1.09 2.55
N TYR A 186 -3.06 1.03 1.27
CA TYR A 186 -3.97 0.57 0.22
C TYR A 186 -3.61 -0.84 -0.25
N LEU A 187 -4.61 -1.53 -0.80
CA LEU A 187 -4.48 -2.89 -1.34
C LEU A 187 -4.20 -2.82 -2.84
N GLY A 188 -2.95 -3.06 -3.22
CA GLY A 188 -2.45 -3.00 -4.61
C GLY A 188 -2.03 -4.37 -5.15
N GLY A 189 -1.26 -4.37 -6.24
CA GLY A 189 -0.65 -5.58 -6.80
C GLY A 189 0.69 -5.91 -6.14
N TYR A 190 1.46 -6.81 -6.77
CA TYR A 190 2.84 -7.12 -6.39
C TYR A 190 3.78 -5.91 -6.48
N VAL A 191 3.46 -4.97 -7.37
CA VAL A 191 4.07 -3.63 -7.44
C VAL A 191 3.07 -2.56 -7.03
N SER A 192 3.59 -1.42 -6.60
CA SER A 192 2.79 -0.28 -6.14
C SER A 192 2.09 0.43 -7.30
N LEU A 193 1.10 1.28 -7.00
CA LEU A 193 0.50 2.15 -8.02
C LEU A 193 1.51 3.15 -8.56
N GLY A 194 2.44 3.64 -7.73
CA GLY A 194 3.49 4.55 -8.17
C GLY A 194 4.44 3.89 -9.17
N GLU A 195 4.83 2.64 -8.89
CA GLU A 195 5.64 1.83 -9.80
C GLU A 195 4.92 1.54 -11.12
N LEU A 196 3.64 1.15 -11.06
CA LEU A 196 2.83 0.89 -12.25
C LEU A 196 2.82 2.09 -13.20
N GLU A 197 2.69 3.30 -12.67
CA GLU A 197 2.67 4.50 -13.51
C GLU A 197 4.02 4.77 -14.15
N SER A 198 5.14 4.49 -13.47
CA SER A 198 6.49 4.83 -13.94
C SER A 198 7.11 3.82 -14.90
N ASP A 199 6.61 2.58 -14.96
CA ASP A 199 7.23 1.50 -15.73
C ASP A 199 6.38 1.14 -16.97
N ASP A 200 7.01 1.22 -18.14
CA ASP A 200 6.38 0.98 -19.44
C ASP A 200 6.21 -0.52 -19.75
N SER A 201 6.91 -1.40 -19.03
CA SER A 201 6.76 -2.85 -19.18
C SER A 201 5.37 -3.37 -18.77
N PHE A 202 4.58 -2.55 -18.08
CA PHE A 202 3.21 -2.86 -17.70
C PHE A 202 2.16 -2.36 -18.71
N ILE A 203 2.57 -1.71 -19.80
CA ILE A 203 1.68 -1.27 -20.87
C ILE A 203 1.28 -2.48 -21.73
N VAL A 204 -0.02 -2.59 -22.04
CA VAL A 204 -0.61 -3.64 -22.88
C VAL A 204 -1.19 -3.08 -24.16
#